data_AF-A0A376RMD0-F1
#
_entry.id   AF-A0A376RMD0-F1
#
_cell.length_a   1.000
_cell.length_b   1.000
_cell.length_c   1.000
_cell.angle_alpha   90.00
_cell.angle_beta   90.00
_cell.angle_gamma   90.00
#
_symmetry.space_group_name_H-M   'P 1'
#
loop_
_entity.id
_entity.type
_entity.pdbx_description
1 polymer ?
#
loop_
_entity_poly.entity_id
_entity_poly.type
_entity_poly.pdbx_seq_one_letter_code
_entity_poly.pdbx_strand_id
1 'polypeptide(L)'
;MFNERKILDASHVVVFCAKTAMDDAWLKLVVDQEDADGRFATPEAKAANDKGRKFFADMHRKDLHDDAEWMAKQVYLNVGNFLLGVAALGLDAVPIEGFDAAILDAEFGLKRKATPVWWLFR
;
A
#
# COMPACT_ATOMS: atom_id res chain seq x y z
N MET A 1 -13.07 1.34 24.27
CA MET A 1 -13.03 0.42 23.10
C MET A 1 -11.73 -0.39 23.16
N PHE A 2 -11.69 -1.67 22.73
CA PHE A 2 -10.54 -2.55 23.04
C PHE A 2 -9.19 -2.21 22.36
N ASN A 3 -9.19 -1.44 21.27
CA ASN A 3 -7.97 -1.05 20.54
C ASN A 3 -7.60 0.45 20.70
N GLU A 4 -8.53 1.27 21.19
CA GLU A 4 -8.41 2.73 21.37
C GLU A 4 -7.18 3.15 22.17
N ARG A 5 -6.96 2.56 23.35
CA ARG A 5 -5.76 2.86 24.16
C ARG A 5 -4.45 2.48 23.49
N LYS A 6 -4.43 1.45 22.63
CA LYS A 6 -3.21 1.09 21.87
C LYS A 6 -2.82 2.21 20.93
N ILE A 7 -3.80 2.85 20.28
CA ILE A 7 -3.60 3.98 19.36
C ILE A 7 -3.20 5.25 20.14
N LEU A 8 -3.83 5.52 21.28
CA LEU A 8 -3.59 6.74 22.07
C LEU A 8 -2.30 6.72 22.92
N ASP A 9 -1.81 5.53 23.31
CA ASP A 9 -0.64 5.35 24.19
C ASP A 9 0.66 5.00 23.43
N ALA A 10 0.60 4.99 22.10
CA ALA A 10 1.73 4.76 21.19
C ALA A 10 2.55 6.03 20.95
N SER A 11 3.87 5.92 20.70
CA SER A 11 4.65 7.07 20.23
C SER A 11 4.31 7.47 18.79
N HIS A 12 4.01 6.49 17.93
CA HIS A 12 3.72 6.69 16.52
C HIS A 12 2.61 5.76 16.03
N VAL A 13 1.83 6.23 15.07
CA VAL A 13 0.65 5.53 14.56
C VAL A 13 0.66 5.59 13.04
N VAL A 14 0.97 4.48 12.37
CA VAL A 14 1.02 4.38 10.90
C VAL A 14 -0.29 3.77 10.40
N VAL A 15 -1.02 4.50 9.55
CA VAL A 15 -2.09 3.92 8.72
C VAL A 15 -1.44 3.42 7.43
N PHE A 16 -1.59 2.14 7.08
CA PHE A 16 -1.29 1.69 5.72
C PHE A 16 -2.55 1.86 4.85
N CYS A 17 -2.37 2.06 3.55
CA CYS A 17 -3.45 2.45 2.65
C CYS A 17 -3.32 1.74 1.31
N ALA A 18 -4.36 1.02 0.88
CA ALA A 18 -4.43 0.38 -0.44
C ALA A 18 -5.18 1.29 -1.42
N LYS A 19 -4.60 1.55 -2.60
CA LYS A 19 -5.33 2.24 -3.69
C LYS A 19 -6.62 1.48 -4.03
N THR A 20 -7.70 2.21 -4.28
CA THR A 20 -9.02 1.62 -4.61
C THR A 20 -9.18 1.20 -6.06
N ALA A 21 -8.31 1.67 -6.97
CA ALA A 21 -8.23 1.25 -8.36
C ALA A 21 -6.80 1.49 -8.93
N MET A 22 -6.38 0.65 -9.88
CA MET A 22 -5.09 0.75 -10.57
C MET A 22 -5.23 1.49 -11.92
N ASP A 23 -4.98 2.79 -11.87
CA ASP A 23 -5.02 3.70 -13.02
C ASP A 23 -3.69 3.78 -13.79
N ASP A 24 -3.77 4.13 -15.07
CA ASP A 24 -2.60 4.20 -15.96
C ASP A 24 -1.64 5.34 -15.60
N ALA A 25 -2.10 6.39 -14.91
CA ALA A 25 -1.24 7.49 -14.46
C ALA A 25 -0.35 7.05 -13.30
N TRP A 26 -0.85 6.20 -12.40
CA TRP A 26 -0.05 5.55 -11.35
C TRP A 26 0.98 4.58 -11.94
N LEU A 27 0.59 3.76 -12.93
CA LEU A 27 1.53 2.88 -13.63
C LEU A 27 2.65 3.68 -14.32
N LYS A 28 2.31 4.82 -14.95
CA LYS A 28 3.28 5.76 -15.53
C LYS A 28 4.20 6.37 -14.47
N LEU A 29 3.64 6.84 -13.36
CA LEU A 29 4.39 7.43 -12.24
C LEU A 29 5.45 6.46 -11.70
N VAL A 30 5.10 5.18 -11.52
CA VAL A 30 6.04 4.14 -11.07
C VAL A 30 7.18 3.94 -12.07
N VAL A 31 6.89 3.78 -13.38
CA VAL A 31 7.96 3.54 -14.36
C VAL A 31 8.80 4.78 -14.68
N ASP A 32 8.27 5.98 -14.48
CA ASP A 32 9.07 7.22 -14.54
C ASP A 32 9.98 7.39 -13.32
N GLN A 33 9.54 6.98 -12.12
CA GLN A 33 10.42 6.94 -10.94
C GLN A 33 11.54 5.91 -11.11
N GLU A 34 11.22 4.71 -11.59
CA GLU A 34 12.25 3.68 -11.87
C GLU A 34 13.31 4.15 -12.88
N ASP A 35 12.92 5.00 -13.83
CA ASP A 35 13.80 5.60 -14.84
C ASP A 35 14.67 6.71 -14.23
N ALA A 36 14.11 7.56 -13.38
CA ALA A 36 14.84 8.56 -12.59
C ALA A 36 15.83 7.92 -11.59
N ASP A 37 15.48 6.75 -11.04
CA ASP A 37 16.33 5.91 -10.19
C ASP A 37 17.42 5.15 -10.99
N GLY A 38 17.50 5.34 -12.31
CA GLY A 38 18.52 4.77 -13.18
C GLY A 38 18.38 3.26 -13.45
N ARG A 39 17.18 2.69 -13.29
CA ARG A 39 16.96 1.23 -13.42
C ARG A 39 16.95 0.71 -14.86
N PHE A 40 16.94 1.60 -15.87
CA PHE A 40 16.91 1.23 -17.29
C PHE A 40 18.15 1.76 -18.01
N ALA A 41 18.90 0.87 -18.67
CA ALA A 41 20.03 1.25 -19.51
C ALA A 41 19.62 1.84 -20.86
N THR A 42 18.38 1.59 -21.32
CA THR A 42 17.85 2.09 -22.60
C THR A 42 16.34 2.36 -22.53
N PRO A 43 15.77 3.20 -23.41
CA PRO A 43 14.32 3.44 -23.49
C PRO A 43 13.49 2.19 -23.78
N GLU A 44 14.05 1.23 -24.52
CA GLU A 44 13.39 -0.04 -24.85
C GLU A 44 13.25 -0.92 -23.61
N ALA A 45 14.22 -0.90 -22.70
CA ALA A 45 14.12 -1.59 -21.41
C ALA A 45 13.01 -0.98 -20.54
N LYS A 46 12.89 0.36 -20.50
CA LYS A 46 11.78 1.06 -19.82
C LYS A 46 10.42 0.66 -20.42
N ALA A 47 10.31 0.64 -21.75
CA ALA A 47 9.09 0.29 -22.46
C ALA A 47 8.70 -1.20 -22.28
N ALA A 48 9.68 -2.11 -22.25
CA ALA A 48 9.45 -3.53 -21.98
C ALA A 48 8.95 -3.76 -20.53
N ASN A 49 9.52 -3.04 -19.56
CA ASN A 49 9.10 -3.06 -18.16
C ASN A 49 7.68 -2.50 -17.97
N ASP A 50 7.36 -1.35 -18.58
CA ASP A 50 6.00 -0.79 -18.59
C ASP A 50 4.98 -1.77 -19.19
N LYS A 51 5.30 -2.38 -20.34
CA LYS A 51 4.46 -3.41 -20.97
C LYS A 51 4.24 -4.63 -20.07
N GLY A 52 5.29 -5.12 -19.42
CA GLY A 52 5.21 -6.24 -18.48
C GLY A 52 4.35 -5.92 -17.26
N ARG A 53 4.53 -4.74 -16.67
CA ARG A 53 3.71 -4.26 -15.54
C ARG A 53 2.24 -4.09 -15.94
N LYS A 54 1.97 -3.51 -17.12
CA LYS A 54 0.62 -3.33 -17.65
C LYS A 54 -0.10 -4.65 -17.92
N PHE A 55 0.61 -5.70 -18.35
CA PHE A 55 0.01 -7.04 -18.50
C PHE A 55 -0.57 -7.57 -17.18
N PHE A 56 0.19 -7.52 -16.08
CA PHE A 56 -0.32 -7.97 -14.76
C PHE A 56 -1.39 -7.03 -14.18
N ALA A 57 -1.23 -5.71 -14.34
CA ALA A 57 -2.25 -4.75 -13.88
C ALA A 57 -3.57 -4.87 -14.68
N ASP A 58 -3.49 -5.17 -15.99
CA ASP A 58 -4.66 -5.45 -16.83
C ASP A 58 -5.34 -6.75 -16.42
N MET A 59 -4.59 -7.83 -16.16
CA MET A 59 -5.15 -9.09 -15.67
C MET A 59 -6.04 -8.88 -14.43
N HIS A 60 -5.56 -8.12 -13.45
CA HIS A 60 -6.32 -7.83 -12.23
C HIS A 60 -7.51 -6.88 -12.46
N ARG A 61 -7.38 -5.80 -13.24
CA ARG A 61 -8.47 -4.81 -13.41
C ARG A 61 -9.48 -5.14 -14.53
N LYS A 62 -9.09 -5.92 -15.53
CA LYS A 62 -9.90 -6.22 -16.75
C LYS A 62 -10.39 -7.67 -16.82
N ASP A 63 -9.59 -8.64 -16.39
CA ASP A 63 -9.92 -10.07 -16.57
C ASP A 63 -10.48 -10.70 -15.29
N LEU A 64 -9.91 -10.36 -14.13
CA LEU A 64 -10.31 -10.85 -12.80
C LEU A 64 -11.22 -9.88 -12.05
N HIS A 65 -11.13 -8.58 -12.34
CA HIS A 65 -11.78 -7.47 -11.64
C HIS A 65 -11.51 -7.44 -10.10
N ASP A 66 -10.33 -7.89 -9.66
CA ASP A 66 -9.92 -7.95 -8.25
C ASP A 66 -8.79 -6.95 -7.90
N ASP A 67 -8.52 -5.93 -8.73
CA ASP A 67 -7.36 -5.04 -8.57
C ASP A 67 -7.30 -4.33 -7.20
N ALA A 68 -8.44 -3.95 -6.64
CA ALA A 68 -8.56 -3.44 -5.26
C ALA A 68 -8.07 -4.45 -4.21
N GLU A 69 -8.44 -5.73 -4.32
CA GLU A 69 -7.94 -6.78 -3.43
C GLU A 69 -6.47 -7.09 -3.70
N TRP A 70 -6.06 -7.14 -4.96
CA TRP A 70 -4.67 -7.37 -5.36
C TRP A 70 -3.73 -6.31 -4.77
N MET A 71 -4.12 -5.04 -4.80
CA MET A 71 -3.39 -3.96 -4.15
C MET A 71 -3.43 -4.07 -2.62
N ALA A 72 -4.57 -4.45 -2.02
CA ALA A 72 -4.64 -4.72 -0.57
C ALA A 72 -3.69 -5.86 -0.15
N LYS A 73 -3.59 -6.93 -0.93
CA LYS A 73 -2.64 -8.03 -0.71
C LYS A 73 -1.17 -7.54 -0.71
N GLN A 74 -0.82 -6.52 -1.51
CA GLN A 74 0.52 -5.87 -1.46
C GLN A 74 0.72 -5.05 -0.18
N VAL A 75 -0.33 -4.40 0.33
CA VAL A 75 -0.28 -3.66 1.61
C VAL A 75 -0.08 -4.61 2.78
N TYR A 76 -0.75 -5.75 2.82
CA TYR A 76 -0.51 -6.80 3.82
C TYR A 76 0.94 -7.32 3.79
N LEU A 77 1.53 -7.48 2.61
CA LEU A 77 2.95 -7.85 2.45
C LEU A 77 3.87 -6.78 3.06
N ASN A 78 3.58 -5.50 2.81
CA ASN A 78 4.32 -4.38 3.42
C ASN A 78 4.18 -4.36 4.95
N VAL A 79 2.98 -4.61 5.50
CA VAL A 79 2.77 -4.73 6.96
C VAL A 79 3.61 -5.87 7.56
N GLY A 80 3.68 -7.04 6.89
CA GLY A 80 4.54 -8.14 7.34
C GLY A 80 6.04 -7.78 7.36
N ASN A 81 6.53 -7.11 6.31
CA ASN A 81 7.90 -6.59 6.24
C ASN A 81 8.17 -5.52 7.32
N PHE A 82 7.22 -4.60 7.54
CA PHE A 82 7.30 -3.55 8.54
C PHE A 82 7.40 -4.13 9.95
N LEU A 83 6.53 -5.07 10.33
CA LEU A 83 6.53 -5.69 11.65
C LEU A 83 7.86 -6.40 11.97
N LEU A 84 8.47 -7.04 10.97
CA LEU A 84 9.80 -7.63 11.11
C LEU A 84 10.89 -6.54 11.26
N GLY A 85 10.82 -5.47 10.46
CA GLY A 85 11.78 -4.36 10.50
C GLY A 85 11.77 -3.60 11.83
N VAL A 86 10.59 -3.28 12.39
CA VAL A 86 10.49 -2.55 13.65
C VAL A 86 10.91 -3.41 14.85
N ALA A 87 10.61 -4.71 14.83
CA ALA A 87 11.12 -5.66 15.82
C ALA A 87 12.66 -5.78 15.76
N ALA A 88 13.26 -5.75 14.55
CA ALA A 88 14.71 -5.73 14.38
C ALA A 88 15.37 -4.43 14.87
N LEU A 89 14.62 -3.33 14.98
CA LEU A 89 15.03 -2.07 15.60
C LEU A 89 14.78 -2.03 17.12
N GLY A 90 14.21 -3.09 17.71
CA GLY A 90 13.90 -3.16 19.14
C GLY A 90 12.64 -2.38 19.56
N LEU A 91 11.73 -2.09 18.62
CA LEU A 91 10.46 -1.42 18.88
C LEU A 91 9.32 -2.45 19.01
N ASP A 92 8.45 -2.29 20.01
CA ASP A 92 7.21 -3.05 20.06
C ASP A 92 6.25 -2.57 18.95
N ALA A 93 5.46 -3.49 18.40
CA ALA A 93 4.40 -3.17 17.44
C ALA A 93 3.25 -4.17 17.55
N VAL A 94 2.04 -3.78 17.12
CA VAL A 94 0.89 -4.70 17.06
C VAL A 94 -0.01 -4.37 15.86
N PRO A 95 -0.23 -5.30 14.93
CA PRO A 95 -1.20 -5.11 13.85
C PRO A 95 -2.63 -5.09 14.42
N ILE A 96 -3.41 -4.07 14.05
CA ILE A 96 -4.81 -3.91 14.46
C ILE A 96 -5.73 -3.91 13.24
N GLU A 97 -6.60 -4.91 13.14
CA GLU A 97 -7.67 -5.00 12.12
C GLU A 97 -9.01 -4.46 12.66
N GLY A 98 -9.22 -4.58 13.98
CA GLY A 98 -10.48 -4.21 14.65
C GLY A 98 -10.64 -2.70 14.88
N PHE A 99 -10.93 -1.95 13.81
CA PHE A 99 -11.30 -0.54 13.81
C PHE A 99 -12.42 -0.27 12.79
N ASP A 100 -13.07 0.89 12.87
CA ASP A 100 -14.04 1.30 11.84
C ASP A 100 -13.31 2.00 10.68
N ALA A 101 -13.14 1.28 9.57
CA ALA A 101 -12.50 1.81 8.38
C ALA A 101 -13.31 2.92 7.70
N ALA A 102 -14.64 2.93 7.81
CA ALA A 102 -15.51 3.91 7.17
C ALA A 102 -15.51 5.27 7.90
N ILE A 103 -15.30 5.27 9.22
CA ILE A 103 -15.03 6.47 10.03
C ILE A 103 -13.63 7.01 9.70
N LEU A 104 -12.61 6.14 9.71
CA LEU A 104 -11.22 6.55 9.42
C LEU A 104 -11.07 7.11 7.99
N ASP A 105 -11.75 6.50 7.03
CA ASP A 105 -11.92 6.97 5.65
C ASP A 105 -12.49 8.40 5.57
N ALA A 106 -13.45 8.73 6.44
CA ALA A 106 -14.14 10.01 6.44
C ALA A 106 -13.24 11.10 7.06
N GLU A 107 -12.63 10.80 8.21
CA GLU A 107 -11.73 11.69 8.95
C GLU A 107 -10.55 12.17 8.08
N PHE A 108 -9.90 11.25 7.37
CA PHE A 108 -8.75 11.55 6.51
C PHE A 108 -9.12 11.75 5.03
N GLY A 109 -10.41 11.72 4.67
CA GLY A 109 -10.91 11.95 3.31
C GLY A 109 -10.42 10.93 2.27
N LEU A 110 -10.20 9.68 2.68
CA LEU A 110 -9.47 8.66 1.92
C LEU A 110 -10.30 7.98 0.81
N LYS A 111 -11.64 7.91 0.92
CA LYS A 111 -12.54 7.16 -0.01
C LYS A 111 -12.38 7.40 -1.51
N ARG A 112 -11.68 8.46 -1.94
CA ARG A 112 -11.38 8.79 -3.34
C ARG A 112 -9.89 8.59 -3.72
N LYS A 113 -9.11 7.93 -2.86
CA LYS A 113 -7.65 7.81 -2.94
C LYS A 113 -7.16 6.41 -2.53
N ALA A 114 -7.63 5.91 -1.39
CA ALA A 114 -7.25 4.62 -0.82
C ALA A 114 -8.26 4.14 0.24
N THR A 115 -8.24 2.85 0.57
CA THR A 115 -8.88 2.28 1.76
C THR A 115 -7.81 2.05 2.83
N PRO A 116 -8.03 2.45 4.10
CA PRO A 116 -7.08 2.21 5.18
C PRO A 116 -7.05 0.75 5.61
N VAL A 117 -5.87 0.31 6.02
CA VAL A 117 -5.53 -1.06 6.43
C VAL A 117 -4.44 -0.97 7.50
N TRP A 118 -4.65 -1.59 8.66
CA TRP A 118 -3.63 -1.79 9.70
C TRP A 118 -3.01 -0.56 10.40
N TRP A 119 -2.37 -0.89 11.51
CA TRP A 119 -1.59 -0.07 12.45
C TRP A 119 -0.38 -0.95 12.91
N LEU A 120 0.57 -0.64 13.80
CA LEU A 120 0.78 0.41 14.83
C LEU A 120 2.29 0.37 15.25
N PHE A 121 2.90 1.46 15.77
CA PHE A 121 4.17 1.40 16.54
C PHE A 121 3.90 1.54 18.05
N ARG A 122 4.85 1.17 18.90
CA ARG A 122 4.95 1.70 20.28
C ARG A 122 6.11 2.67 20.40
#